data_AF-A0A8S2EWG0-F1
#
_entry.id   AF-A0A8S2EWG0-F1
#
_cell.length_a   1.000
_cell.length_b   1.000
_cell.length_c   1.000
_cell.angle_alpha   90.00
_cell.angle_beta   90.00
_cell.angle_gamma   90.00
#
_symmetry.space_group_name_H-M   'P 1'
#
loop_
_entity.id
_entity.type
_entity.pdbx_description
1 polymer ?
#
loop_
_entity_poly.entity_id
_entity_poly.type
_entity_poly.pdbx_seq_one_letter_code
_entity_poly.pdbx_strand_id
1 'polypeptide(L)'
;MVFMISNCPEIHSNSYRICFDVSNGQKIGYIRPIWPDTYNTLPDTSFTEVYNTIIRLLLKEDKPVAQIKGYFKEINPYLLLFLNRLKQIEIEFNSYSSTDTDFEIPDTRQELLCDNSWNEFLLEKMIDLLPKAYEDFIKLPSRLKDANLKIRRIPNEIEVLKYFLKLIPIKNEIDPYFNTFIKHTTEILMGQVKLPVINVVKRTSESENFERGEPAWSPLSKCVYIRDPFIRKRLSPILLEQHFNLYYSMDQVVTGVKGIL
;
A
#
# COMPACT_ATOMS: atom_id res chain seq x y z
N MET A 1 -6.98 23.21 17.56
CA MET A 1 -6.93 21.83 18.11
C MET A 1 -6.06 21.83 19.37
N VAL A 2 -6.41 21.01 20.37
CA VAL A 2 -5.95 21.03 21.79
C VAL A 2 -6.31 22.31 22.57
N PHE A 3 -5.90 23.50 22.13
CA PHE A 3 -6.24 24.76 22.81
C PHE A 3 -7.73 25.14 22.74
N MET A 4 -8.53 24.38 21.98
CA MET A 4 -9.99 24.53 21.96
C MET A 4 -10.63 23.98 23.24
N ILE A 5 -9.94 23.05 23.92
CA ILE A 5 -10.46 22.35 25.09
C ILE A 5 -9.65 22.59 26.36
N SER A 6 -8.40 23.07 26.25
CA SER A 6 -7.56 23.44 27.39
C SER A 6 -6.82 24.75 27.14
N ASN A 7 -6.64 25.59 28.17
CA ASN A 7 -5.76 26.77 28.10
C ASN A 7 -4.31 26.45 28.52
N CYS A 8 -4.07 25.27 29.08
CA CYS A 8 -2.80 24.89 29.68
C CYS A 8 -2.49 23.40 29.40
N PRO A 9 -2.35 22.98 28.12
CA PRO A 9 -1.94 21.62 27.81
C PRO A 9 -0.50 21.35 28.26
N GLU A 10 -0.30 20.17 28.83
CA GLU A 10 0.99 19.69 29.29
C GLU A 10 1.37 18.41 28.55
N ILE A 11 2.67 18.26 28.28
CA ILE A 11 3.25 17.05 27.69
C ILE A 11 4.32 16.53 28.64
N HIS A 12 4.16 15.28 29.07
CA HIS A 12 5.08 14.54 29.91
C HIS A 12 5.60 13.38 29.09
N SER A 13 6.90 13.34 28.78
CA SER A 13 7.50 12.22 28.04
C SER A 13 8.84 11.87 28.64
N ASN A 14 8.91 10.68 29.24
CA ASN A 14 10.05 10.26 30.06
C ASN A 14 10.43 11.36 31.08
N SER A 15 11.66 11.86 31.02
CA SER A 15 12.17 12.92 31.90
C SER A 15 11.81 14.35 31.45
N TYR A 16 11.14 14.53 30.31
CA TYR A 16 10.78 15.85 29.80
C TYR A 16 9.36 16.23 30.16
N ARG A 17 9.18 17.46 30.65
CA ARG A 17 7.87 18.05 30.95
C ARG A 17 7.77 19.45 30.37
N ILE A 18 6.78 19.67 29.53
CA ILE A 18 6.57 20.96 28.86
C ILE A 18 5.11 21.36 29.04
N CYS A 19 4.89 22.61 29.44
CA CYS A 19 3.59 23.23 29.59
C CYS A 19 3.43 24.38 28.60
N PHE A 20 2.24 24.53 28.02
CA PHE A 20 1.93 25.66 27.15
C PHE A 20 0.76 26.44 27.74
N ASP A 21 1.04 27.56 28.38
CA ASP A 21 0.01 28.36 29.05
C ASP A 21 -0.39 29.59 28.22
N VAL A 22 -1.69 29.67 27.90
CA VAL A 22 -2.28 30.84 27.21
C VAL A 22 -3.24 31.64 28.08
N SER A 23 -3.37 31.31 29.38
CA SER A 23 -4.27 31.97 30.32
C SER A 23 -3.98 33.47 30.47
N ASN A 24 -2.71 33.86 30.38
CA ASN A 24 -2.26 35.25 30.50
C ASN A 24 -2.37 36.08 29.19
N GLY A 25 -3.11 35.59 28.19
CA GLY A 25 -3.48 36.40 27.03
C GLY A 25 -2.32 36.73 26.07
N GLN A 26 -1.38 35.80 25.84
CA GLN A 26 -0.34 35.97 24.82
C GLN A 26 -0.98 36.18 23.43
N LYS A 27 -0.99 37.44 22.98
CA LYS A 27 -1.48 37.92 21.66
C LYS A 27 -0.40 37.94 20.57
N ILE A 28 0.82 37.57 20.91
CA ILE A 28 1.93 37.38 19.96
C ILE A 28 1.74 36.00 19.35
N GLY A 29 1.82 35.86 18.02
CA GLY A 29 1.41 34.67 17.26
C GLY A 29 2.18 33.37 17.51
N TYR A 30 2.79 33.19 18.68
CA TYR A 30 3.40 31.96 19.16
C TYR A 30 3.20 31.81 20.68
N ILE A 31 3.07 30.56 21.14
CA ILE A 31 2.93 30.23 22.56
C ILE A 31 4.29 29.80 23.08
N ARG A 32 4.77 30.42 24.17
CA ARG A 32 6.07 30.09 24.76
C ARG A 32 5.96 28.79 25.58
N PRO A 33 6.78 27.76 25.31
CA PRO A 33 6.85 26.58 26.16
C PRO A 33 7.46 26.93 27.52
N ILE A 34 6.87 26.39 28.58
CA ILE A 34 7.28 26.56 29.98
C ILE A 34 7.77 25.20 30.47
N TRP A 35 8.98 25.17 31.01
CA TRP A 35 9.49 24.02 31.76
C TRP A 35 9.04 24.20 33.22
N PRO A 36 8.17 23.35 33.77
CA PRO A 36 7.74 23.50 35.15
C PRO A 36 8.94 23.23 36.06
N ASP A 37 9.37 24.24 36.83
CA ASP A 37 10.56 24.15 37.68
C ASP A 37 10.37 23.26 38.94
N THR A 38 9.19 22.65 39.11
CA THR A 38 8.85 21.91 40.32
C THR A 38 8.16 20.59 39.99
N TYR A 39 8.80 19.48 40.40
CA TYR A 39 8.21 18.13 40.43
C TYR A 39 7.04 18.02 41.42
N ASN A 40 6.81 19.04 42.25
CA ASN A 40 6.03 18.94 43.49
C ASN A 40 4.64 19.60 43.45
N THR A 41 4.26 20.28 42.36
CA THR A 41 2.98 21.02 42.29
C THR A 41 1.91 20.34 41.45
N LEU A 42 2.16 19.13 40.94
CA LEU A 42 1.20 18.43 40.09
C LEU A 42 0.55 17.26 40.83
N PRO A 43 -0.78 17.07 40.69
CA PRO A 43 -1.47 15.92 41.27
C PRO A 43 -0.92 14.62 40.71
N ASP A 44 -0.62 13.69 41.62
CA ASP A 44 -0.29 12.27 41.48
C ASP A 44 0.39 11.88 40.14
N THR A 45 1.72 11.88 40.14
CA THR A 45 2.54 11.45 38.99
C THR A 45 2.63 9.92 38.84
N SER A 46 1.86 9.13 39.59
CA SER A 46 1.83 7.67 39.50
C SER A 46 1.62 7.15 38.06
N PHE A 47 0.87 7.86 37.22
CA PHE A 47 0.67 7.50 35.81
C PHE A 47 1.94 7.59 34.94
N THR A 48 2.93 8.41 35.33
CA THR A 48 4.16 8.64 34.53
C THR A 48 5.11 7.44 34.55
N GLU A 49 4.92 6.49 35.47
CA GLU A 49 5.71 5.25 35.52
C GLU A 49 5.20 4.20 34.52
N VAL A 50 3.94 4.29 34.10
CA VAL A 50 3.27 3.30 33.24
C VAL A 50 3.36 3.68 31.76
N TYR A 51 3.35 4.97 31.43
CA TYR A 51 3.27 5.46 30.05
C TYR A 51 4.46 6.33 29.65
N ASN A 52 5.03 6.04 28.47
CA ASN A 52 6.19 6.77 27.94
C ASN A 52 5.89 8.24 27.59
N THR A 53 4.66 8.53 27.16
CA THR A 53 4.22 9.88 26.80
C THR A 53 2.77 10.08 27.24
N ILE A 54 2.53 11.15 27.98
CA ILE A 54 1.23 11.56 28.50
C ILE A 54 0.99 13.00 28.06
N ILE A 55 -0.20 13.25 27.49
CA ILE A 55 -0.66 14.60 27.18
C ILE A 55 -1.81 14.91 28.14
N ARG A 56 -1.57 15.83 29.08
CA ARG A 56 -2.57 16.23 30.09
C ARG A 56 -3.29 17.49 29.63
N LEU A 57 -4.61 17.41 29.57
CA LEU A 57 -5.47 18.51 29.12
C LEU A 57 -6.41 18.93 30.24
N LEU A 58 -6.09 20.03 30.91
CA LEU A 58 -6.99 20.65 31.89
C LEU A 58 -8.14 21.32 31.14
N LEU A 59 -9.35 20.78 31.25
CA LEU A 59 -10.50 21.27 30.50
C LEU A 59 -10.84 22.71 30.89
N LYS A 60 -11.20 23.53 29.90
CA LYS A 60 -11.77 24.86 30.15
C LYS A 60 -13.13 24.73 30.82
N GLU A 61 -13.50 25.72 31.62
CA GLU A 61 -14.79 25.75 32.34
C GLU A 61 -16.00 25.69 31.39
N ASP A 62 -15.87 26.20 30.15
CA ASP A 62 -16.91 26.17 29.12
C ASP A 62 -17.03 24.83 28.38
N LYS A 63 -16.22 23.82 28.74
CA LYS A 63 -16.18 22.51 28.08
C LYS A 63 -16.63 21.40 29.03
N PRO A 64 -17.93 21.07 29.08
CA PRO A 64 -18.42 20.00 29.93
C PRO A 64 -17.87 18.65 29.49
N VAL A 65 -17.50 17.81 30.45
CA VAL A 65 -16.96 16.46 30.19
C VAL A 65 -17.88 15.64 29.30
N ALA A 66 -19.20 15.74 29.48
CA ALA A 66 -20.19 15.03 28.66
C ALA A 66 -20.07 15.32 27.15
N GLN A 67 -19.80 16.57 26.79
CA GLN A 67 -19.57 16.96 25.40
C GLN A 67 -18.30 16.30 24.84
N ILE A 68 -17.23 16.28 25.65
CA ILE A 68 -15.97 15.64 25.28
C ILE A 68 -16.15 14.12 25.12
N LYS A 69 -16.90 13.47 26.02
CA LYS A 69 -17.25 12.04 25.88
C LYS A 69 -17.97 11.77 24.55
N GLY A 70 -18.86 12.68 24.12
CA GLY A 70 -19.55 12.60 22.83
C GLY A 70 -18.57 12.55 21.65
N TYR A 71 -17.56 13.43 21.62
CA TYR A 71 -16.55 13.44 20.56
C TYR A 71 -15.76 12.13 20.47
N PHE A 72 -15.49 11.50 21.62
CA PHE A 72 -14.81 10.21 21.65
C PHE A 72 -15.68 9.05 21.14
N LYS A 73 -17.00 9.11 21.35
CA LYS A 73 -17.95 8.13 20.80
C LYS A 73 -18.09 8.22 19.28
N GLU A 74 -17.84 9.40 18.71
CA GLU A 74 -17.86 9.62 17.26
C GLU A 74 -16.58 9.14 16.56
N ILE A 75 -15.54 8.72 17.31
CA ILE A 75 -14.31 8.20 16.70
C ILE A 75 -14.63 6.90 15.98
N ASN A 76 -14.42 6.93 14.65
CA ASN A 76 -14.65 5.77 13.80
C ASN A 76 -13.44 4.80 13.87
N PRO A 77 -13.64 3.52 14.25
CA PRO A 77 -12.57 2.51 14.28
C PRO A 77 -11.81 2.34 12.97
N TYR A 78 -12.45 2.64 11.84
CA TYR A 78 -11.81 2.61 10.51
C TYR A 78 -10.63 3.58 10.38
N LEU A 79 -10.47 4.58 11.28
CA LEU A 79 -9.29 5.44 11.30
C LEU A 79 -7.99 4.64 11.45
N LEU A 80 -8.01 3.53 12.19
CA LEU A 80 -6.85 2.67 12.41
C LEU A 80 -6.36 1.97 11.13
N LEU A 81 -7.20 1.87 10.09
CA LEU A 81 -6.83 1.27 8.80
C LEU A 81 -5.74 2.06 8.07
N PHE A 82 -5.72 3.38 8.28
CA PHE A 82 -4.77 4.29 7.61
C PHE A 82 -3.52 4.55 8.44
N LEU A 83 -3.44 4.04 9.67
CA LEU A 83 -2.33 4.25 10.59
C LEU A 83 -1.36 3.07 10.58
N ASN A 84 -0.13 3.32 10.12
CA ASN A 84 0.88 2.27 10.00
C ASN A 84 1.45 1.82 11.36
N ARG A 85 1.48 2.71 12.37
CA ARG A 85 2.14 2.46 13.68
C ARG A 85 1.19 2.37 14.87
N LEU A 86 0.03 3.04 14.84
CA LEU A 86 -0.96 2.97 15.90
C LEU A 86 -1.90 1.79 15.64
N LYS A 87 -1.99 0.84 16.57
CA LYS A 87 -2.76 -0.40 16.40
C LYS A 87 -4.02 -0.47 17.25
N GLN A 88 -4.06 0.29 18.35
CA GLN A 88 -5.14 0.28 19.32
C GLN A 88 -5.30 1.68 19.88
N ILE A 89 -6.56 2.04 20.17
CA ILE A 89 -6.95 3.21 20.93
C ILE A 89 -7.94 2.71 21.98
N GLU A 90 -7.67 3.01 23.24
CA GLU A 90 -8.52 2.68 24.38
C GLU A 90 -9.01 3.97 25.01
N ILE A 91 -10.29 4.03 25.34
CA ILE A 91 -10.94 5.23 25.87
C ILE A 91 -11.60 4.84 27.19
N GLU A 92 -10.96 5.23 28.29
CA GLU A 92 -11.44 4.94 29.63
C GLU A 92 -12.07 6.20 30.25
N PHE A 93 -13.27 6.06 30.81
CA PHE A 93 -13.93 7.13 31.54
C PHE A 93 -13.94 6.80 33.02
N ASN A 94 -13.10 7.48 33.81
CA ASN A 94 -13.00 7.28 35.26
C ASN A 94 -14.19 7.90 36.02
N SER A 95 -15.40 7.46 35.70
CA SER A 95 -16.64 7.72 36.43
C SER A 95 -17.09 6.41 37.07
N TYR A 96 -17.51 6.43 38.33
CA TYR A 96 -17.97 5.30 39.15
C TYR A 96 -19.18 4.49 38.61
N SER A 97 -19.48 4.57 37.31
CA SER A 97 -20.45 3.74 36.62
C SER A 97 -19.77 3.14 35.39
N SER A 98 -19.32 1.90 35.55
CA SER A 98 -18.77 1.03 34.52
C SER A 98 -19.76 0.87 33.36
N THR A 99 -19.45 1.49 32.23
CA THR A 99 -19.78 0.94 30.92
C THR A 99 -18.49 1.00 30.13
N ASP A 100 -17.68 -0.05 30.28
CA ASP A 100 -16.61 -0.36 29.33
C ASP A 100 -17.28 -0.52 27.97
N THR A 101 -17.13 0.49 27.13
CA THR A 101 -17.27 0.30 25.70
C THR A 101 -15.95 -0.29 25.22
N ASP A 102 -15.78 -1.59 25.46
CA ASP A 102 -14.79 -2.37 24.76
C ASP A 102 -15.12 -2.31 23.28
N PHE A 103 -14.16 -1.83 22.48
CA PHE A 103 -14.24 -1.97 21.04
C PHE A 103 -14.09 -3.45 20.72
N GLU A 104 -15.20 -4.12 20.37
CA GLU A 104 -15.11 -5.40 19.66
C GLU A 104 -14.47 -5.12 18.30
N ILE A 105 -13.15 -5.26 18.27
CA ILE A 105 -12.41 -5.35 17.02
C ILE A 105 -12.69 -6.76 16.51
N PRO A 106 -13.29 -6.94 15.33
CA PRO A 106 -13.54 -8.26 14.78
C PRO A 106 -12.26 -9.09 14.75
N ASP A 107 -12.40 -10.39 15.06
CA ASP A 107 -11.28 -11.34 15.16
C ASP A 107 -10.41 -11.36 13.88
N THR A 108 -10.99 -10.95 12.75
CA THR A 108 -10.26 -10.68 11.52
C THR A 108 -10.65 -9.36 10.87
N ARG A 109 -9.67 -8.69 10.27
CA ARG A 109 -9.90 -7.48 9.46
C ARG A 109 -10.83 -7.71 8.26
N GLN A 110 -11.08 -8.96 7.88
CA GLN A 110 -11.93 -9.33 6.76
C GLN A 110 -13.40 -8.99 6.99
N GLU A 111 -13.92 -9.21 8.20
CA GLU A 111 -15.32 -8.90 8.55
C GLU A 111 -15.61 -7.39 8.46
N LEU A 112 -14.59 -6.56 8.71
CA LEU A 112 -14.66 -5.10 8.55
C LEU A 112 -14.55 -4.61 7.09
N LEU A 113 -14.00 -5.42 6.19
CA LEU A 113 -13.77 -5.04 4.80
C LEU A 113 -14.94 -5.42 3.88
N CYS A 114 -15.74 -6.41 4.27
CA CYS A 114 -16.88 -6.93 3.52
C CYS A 114 -18.04 -5.93 3.38
N ASP A 115 -18.32 -5.12 4.40
CA ASP A 115 -19.48 -4.19 4.40
C ASP A 115 -19.14 -2.78 3.90
N ASN A 116 -17.98 -2.61 3.26
CA ASN A 116 -17.55 -1.31 2.76
C ASN A 116 -17.86 -1.15 1.26
N SER A 117 -18.87 -0.35 0.95
CA SER A 117 -19.27 0.00 -0.43
C SER A 117 -18.13 0.60 -1.27
N TRP A 118 -17.14 1.23 -0.64
CA TRP A 118 -15.92 1.68 -1.31
C TRP A 118 -15.04 0.52 -1.78
N ASN A 119 -14.93 -0.55 -0.97
CA ASN A 119 -14.16 -1.73 -1.35
C ASN A 119 -14.85 -2.49 -2.48
N GLU A 120 -16.18 -2.63 -2.45
CA GLU A 120 -16.95 -3.20 -3.55
C GLU A 120 -16.77 -2.39 -4.84
N PHE A 121 -16.89 -1.06 -4.74
CA PHE A 121 -16.63 -0.17 -5.86
C PHE A 121 -15.21 -0.31 -6.42
N LEU A 122 -14.19 -0.39 -5.55
CA LEU A 122 -12.81 -0.60 -5.97
C LEU A 122 -12.64 -1.96 -6.66
N LEU A 123 -13.22 -3.03 -6.12
CA LEU A 123 -13.18 -4.37 -6.73
C LEU A 123 -13.82 -4.35 -8.11
N GLU A 124 -14.97 -3.70 -8.27
CA GLU A 124 -15.66 -3.58 -9.56
C GLU A 124 -14.83 -2.77 -10.55
N LYS A 125 -14.37 -1.57 -10.17
CA LYS A 125 -13.71 -0.65 -11.12
C LYS A 125 -12.28 -1.02 -11.45
N MET A 126 -11.52 -1.60 -10.52
CA MET A 126 -10.12 -1.96 -10.77
C MET A 126 -9.99 -3.03 -11.86
N ILE A 127 -10.94 -3.97 -11.92
CA ILE A 127 -10.98 -5.03 -12.92
C ILE A 127 -11.10 -4.44 -14.33
N ASP A 128 -11.96 -3.43 -14.52
CA ASP A 128 -12.18 -2.76 -15.81
C ASP A 128 -11.05 -1.78 -16.20
N LEU A 129 -10.38 -1.19 -15.20
CA LEU A 129 -9.31 -0.21 -15.42
C LEU A 129 -8.02 -0.88 -15.86
N LEU A 130 -7.77 -2.12 -15.45
CA LEU A 130 -6.50 -2.78 -15.70
C LEU A 130 -6.22 -3.05 -17.19
N PRO A 131 -7.18 -3.55 -17.99
CA PRO A 131 -7.09 -3.56 -19.46
C PRO A 131 -6.66 -2.23 -20.08
N LYS A 132 -7.31 -1.15 -19.64
CA LYS A 132 -7.10 0.20 -20.19
C LYS A 132 -5.72 0.72 -19.81
N ALA A 133 -5.32 0.50 -18.55
CA ALA A 133 -4.01 0.85 -18.06
C ALA A 133 -2.91 0.13 -18.84
N TYR A 134 -3.07 -1.17 -19.12
CA TYR A 134 -2.13 -1.92 -19.95
C TYR A 134 -1.96 -1.32 -21.35
N GLU A 135 -3.06 -1.00 -22.03
CA GLU A 135 -3.01 -0.38 -23.36
C GLU A 135 -2.31 0.97 -23.37
N ASP A 136 -2.57 1.79 -22.34
CA ASP A 136 -1.91 3.08 -22.18
C ASP A 136 -0.43 2.93 -21.84
N PHE A 137 -0.06 1.96 -21.01
CA PHE A 137 1.33 1.66 -20.66
C PHE A 137 2.14 1.24 -21.90
N ILE A 138 1.62 0.34 -22.73
CA ILE A 138 2.35 -0.07 -23.96
C ILE A 138 2.56 1.09 -24.93
N LYS A 139 1.61 2.03 -25.00
CA LYS A 139 1.71 3.21 -25.88
C LYS A 139 2.58 4.31 -25.27
N LEU A 140 2.96 4.21 -24.00
CA LEU A 140 3.70 5.25 -23.27
C LEU A 140 5.04 5.63 -23.92
N PRO A 141 5.92 4.68 -24.34
CA PRO A 141 7.16 5.05 -25.01
C PRO A 141 6.96 5.93 -26.25
N SER A 142 5.96 5.62 -27.07
CA SER A 142 5.63 6.41 -28.27
C SER A 142 5.09 7.78 -27.91
N ARG A 143 4.13 7.85 -26.96
CA ARG A 143 3.58 9.12 -26.48
C ARG A 143 4.66 10.05 -25.90
N LEU A 144 5.64 9.50 -25.17
CA LEU A 144 6.74 10.28 -24.61
C LEU A 144 7.73 10.79 -25.67
N LYS A 145 7.91 10.05 -26.78
CA LYS A 145 8.71 10.51 -27.93
C LYS A 145 8.05 11.72 -28.60
N ASP A 146 6.74 11.67 -28.77
CA ASP A 146 5.98 12.72 -29.46
C ASP A 146 5.84 14.01 -28.63
N ALA A 147 5.92 13.90 -27.29
CA ALA A 147 5.59 14.98 -26.37
C ALA A 147 6.63 16.13 -26.29
N ASN A 148 7.74 16.11 -27.07
CA ASN A 148 8.81 17.11 -27.02
C ASN A 148 9.32 17.44 -25.58
N LEU A 149 9.20 16.48 -24.67
CA LEU A 149 9.62 16.63 -23.27
C LEU A 149 11.13 16.41 -23.16
N LYS A 150 11.82 17.22 -22.33
CA LYS A 150 13.25 17.04 -22.01
C LYS A 150 13.46 15.86 -21.06
N ILE A 151 13.17 14.65 -21.51
CA ILE A 151 13.35 13.41 -20.75
C ILE A 151 14.74 12.85 -21.06
N ARG A 152 15.52 12.54 -20.01
CA ARG A 152 16.90 12.02 -20.15
C ARG A 152 16.97 10.72 -20.94
N ARG A 153 15.99 9.84 -20.75
CA ARG A 153 15.88 8.55 -21.43
C ARG A 153 14.41 8.10 -21.46
N ILE A 154 13.92 7.78 -22.65
CA ILE A 154 12.60 7.19 -22.83
C ILE A 154 12.73 5.67 -22.61
N PRO A 155 11.94 5.07 -21.71
CA PRO A 155 11.97 3.63 -21.49
C PRO A 155 11.48 2.90 -22.75
N ASN A 156 12.05 1.73 -23.04
CA ASN A 156 11.54 0.90 -24.12
C ASN A 156 10.30 0.10 -23.70
N GLU A 157 9.62 -0.54 -24.65
CA GLU A 157 8.38 -1.29 -24.41
C GLU A 157 8.56 -2.41 -23.37
N ILE A 158 9.70 -3.09 -23.37
CA ILE A 158 10.03 -4.17 -22.43
C ILE A 158 10.16 -3.62 -21.00
N GLU A 159 10.83 -2.47 -20.84
CA GLU A 159 10.98 -1.80 -19.54
C GLU A 159 9.62 -1.37 -19.00
N VAL A 160 8.78 -0.76 -19.84
CA VAL A 160 7.45 -0.31 -19.42
C VAL A 160 6.54 -1.49 -19.06
N LEU A 161 6.55 -2.56 -19.86
CA LEU A 161 5.83 -3.80 -19.55
C LEU A 161 6.29 -4.40 -18.22
N LYS A 162 7.60 -4.44 -17.98
CA LYS A 162 8.18 -4.93 -16.73
C LYS A 162 7.74 -4.09 -15.53
N TYR A 163 7.65 -2.77 -15.67
CA TYR A 163 7.09 -1.91 -14.63
C TYR A 163 5.61 -2.19 -14.39
N PHE A 164 4.81 -2.30 -15.45
CA PHE A 164 3.39 -2.64 -15.34
C PHE A 164 3.17 -3.95 -14.59
N LEU A 165 3.88 -5.02 -14.97
CA LEU A 165 3.75 -6.34 -14.32
C LEU A 165 4.17 -6.33 -12.84
N LYS A 166 5.07 -5.43 -12.42
CA LYS A 166 5.44 -5.27 -11.00
C LYS A 166 4.35 -4.60 -10.15
N LEU A 167 3.46 -3.84 -10.78
CA LEU A 167 2.34 -3.16 -10.11
C LEU A 167 1.16 -4.10 -9.87
N ILE A 168 1.11 -5.24 -10.59
CA ILE A 168 0.06 -6.24 -10.41
C ILE A 168 0.27 -6.93 -9.05
N PRO A 169 -0.71 -6.86 -8.13
CA PRO A 169 -0.59 -7.50 -6.84
C PRO A 169 -0.67 -9.03 -6.98
N ILE A 170 0.03 -9.74 -6.11
CA ILE A 170 -0.05 -11.20 -5.99
C ILE A 170 -0.83 -11.60 -4.74
N LYS A 171 -1.37 -12.83 -4.72
CA LYS A 171 -2.28 -13.33 -3.66
C LYS A 171 -1.78 -13.11 -2.22
N ASN A 172 -0.47 -13.14 -2.01
CA ASN A 172 0.13 -13.03 -0.68
C ASN A 172 0.53 -11.59 -0.29
N GLU A 173 0.33 -10.61 -1.16
CA GLU A 173 0.70 -9.20 -0.92
C GLU A 173 -0.45 -8.33 -0.45
N ILE A 174 -1.68 -8.79 -0.62
CA ILE A 174 -2.88 -8.04 -0.28
C ILE A 174 -3.77 -8.85 0.65
N ASP A 175 -4.70 -8.16 1.33
CA ASP A 175 -5.65 -8.80 2.22
C ASP A 175 -6.45 -9.89 1.48
N PRO A 176 -6.67 -11.08 2.08
CA PRO A 176 -7.32 -12.17 1.35
C PRO A 176 -8.77 -11.85 0.90
N TYR A 177 -9.40 -10.80 1.43
CA TYR A 177 -10.63 -10.23 0.90
C TYR A 177 -10.53 -9.90 -0.61
N PHE A 178 -9.38 -9.39 -1.06
CA PHE A 178 -9.13 -9.03 -2.46
C PHE A 178 -8.68 -10.21 -3.33
N ASN A 179 -8.70 -11.44 -2.83
CA ASN A 179 -8.28 -12.61 -3.62
C ASN A 179 -9.11 -12.81 -4.89
N THR A 180 -10.41 -12.49 -4.85
CA THR A 180 -11.28 -12.54 -6.04
C THR A 180 -10.79 -11.56 -7.11
N PHE A 181 -10.37 -10.36 -6.71
CA PHE A 181 -9.74 -9.40 -7.61
C PHE A 181 -8.43 -9.92 -8.21
N ILE A 182 -7.55 -10.56 -7.42
CA ILE A 182 -6.33 -11.19 -7.94
C ILE A 182 -6.67 -12.25 -8.99
N LYS A 183 -7.64 -13.10 -8.69
CA LYS A 183 -8.08 -14.16 -9.60
C LYS A 183 -8.56 -13.57 -10.94
N HIS A 184 -9.51 -12.62 -10.88
CA HIS A 184 -10.06 -11.98 -12.08
C HIS A 184 -8.99 -11.20 -12.86
N THR A 185 -8.12 -10.48 -12.16
CA THR A 185 -6.98 -9.78 -12.75
C THR A 185 -6.07 -10.73 -13.50
N THR A 186 -5.73 -11.88 -12.91
CA THR A 186 -4.89 -12.88 -13.56
C THR A 186 -5.55 -13.42 -14.83
N GLU A 187 -6.85 -13.73 -14.77
CA GLU A 187 -7.63 -14.22 -15.92
C GLU A 187 -7.67 -13.20 -17.07
N ILE A 188 -7.89 -11.92 -16.76
CA ILE A 188 -7.89 -10.84 -17.75
C ILE A 188 -6.49 -10.65 -18.37
N LEU A 189 -5.46 -10.60 -17.53
CA LEU A 189 -4.08 -10.43 -18.00
C LEU A 189 -3.65 -11.58 -18.91
N MET A 190 -4.08 -12.82 -18.62
CA MET A 190 -3.83 -14.00 -19.48
C MET A 190 -4.38 -13.84 -20.90
N GLY A 191 -5.50 -13.15 -21.06
CA GLY A 191 -6.14 -12.91 -22.35
C GLY A 191 -5.60 -11.71 -23.12
N GLN A 192 -5.12 -10.67 -22.41
CA GLN A 192 -4.83 -9.37 -23.02
C GLN A 192 -3.34 -9.03 -23.09
N VAL A 193 -2.55 -9.44 -22.10
CA VAL A 193 -1.13 -9.12 -22.06
C VAL A 193 -0.37 -9.97 -23.08
N LYS A 194 0.49 -9.31 -23.85
CA LYS A 194 1.43 -9.95 -24.75
C LYS A 194 2.84 -9.73 -24.24
N LEU A 195 3.66 -10.78 -24.28
CA LEU A 195 5.07 -10.70 -23.91
C LEU A 195 5.95 -10.88 -25.15
N PRO A 196 7.13 -10.26 -25.15
CA PRO A 196 8.15 -10.57 -26.13
C PRO A 196 8.70 -11.98 -25.85
N VAL A 197 8.70 -12.82 -26.88
CA VAL A 197 9.17 -14.20 -26.84
C VAL A 197 10.38 -14.38 -27.75
N ILE A 198 11.19 -15.39 -27.41
CA ILE A 198 12.36 -15.76 -28.19
C ILE A 198 11.89 -16.33 -29.53
N ASN A 199 12.23 -15.63 -30.61
CA ASN A 199 12.00 -16.08 -31.97
C ASN A 199 13.28 -16.73 -32.51
N VAL A 200 13.17 -17.97 -32.99
CA VAL A 200 14.31 -18.74 -33.52
C VAL A 200 14.15 -18.87 -35.03
N VAL A 201 15.06 -18.26 -35.78
CA VAL A 201 15.09 -18.39 -37.25
C VAL A 201 15.95 -19.59 -37.63
N LYS A 202 15.38 -20.53 -38.39
CA LYS A 202 16.13 -21.67 -38.93
C LYS A 202 17.06 -21.16 -40.03
N ARG A 203 18.38 -21.33 -39.88
CA ARG A 203 19.28 -21.31 -41.04
C ARG A 203 19.16 -22.63 -41.79
N THR A 204 19.22 -22.54 -43.11
CA THR A 204 19.24 -23.66 -44.04
C THR A 204 20.31 -24.68 -43.63
N SER A 205 19.89 -25.96 -43.70
CA SER A 205 20.62 -27.23 -43.64
C SER A 205 22.09 -27.20 -43.20
N GLU A 206 22.36 -27.91 -42.09
CA GLU A 206 23.65 -28.51 -41.65
C GLU A 206 24.38 -27.91 -40.44
N SER A 207 23.87 -26.86 -39.80
CA SER A 207 24.40 -26.42 -38.50
C SER A 207 23.31 -26.16 -37.48
N GLU A 208 23.36 -26.83 -36.31
CA GLU A 208 22.51 -26.59 -35.12
C GLU A 208 22.77 -25.23 -34.44
N ASN A 209 23.35 -24.26 -35.17
CA ASN A 209 23.58 -22.92 -34.68
C ASN A 209 22.34 -22.07 -35.02
N PHE A 210 21.55 -21.81 -33.99
CA PHE A 210 20.34 -20.99 -34.07
C PHE A 210 20.67 -19.51 -33.82
N GLU A 211 20.24 -18.63 -34.72
CA GLU A 211 20.31 -17.18 -34.50
C GLU A 211 18.98 -16.67 -33.94
N ARG A 212 19.04 -15.74 -32.98
CA ARG A 212 17.84 -15.06 -32.47
C ARG A 212 17.37 -14.05 -33.51
N GLY A 213 16.12 -14.22 -33.96
CA GLY A 213 15.43 -13.19 -34.74
C GLY A 213 14.92 -12.05 -33.87
N GLU A 214 14.25 -11.09 -34.49
CA GLU A 214 13.54 -10.03 -33.75
C GLU A 214 12.48 -10.64 -32.81
N PRO A 215 12.23 -10.00 -31.64
CA PRO A 215 11.24 -10.46 -30.68
C PRO A 215 9.87 -10.61 -31.33
N ALA A 216 9.27 -11.80 -31.24
CA ALA A 216 7.86 -11.97 -31.54
C ALA A 216 7.03 -11.64 -30.29
N TRP A 217 5.77 -11.24 -30.46
CA TRP A 217 4.87 -10.91 -29.35
C TRP A 217 3.76 -11.94 -29.25
N SER A 218 3.72 -12.67 -28.14
CA SER A 218 2.75 -13.74 -27.90
C SER A 218 1.91 -13.48 -26.65
N PRO A 219 0.64 -13.93 -26.60
CA PRO A 219 -0.18 -13.85 -25.39
C PRO A 219 0.49 -14.50 -24.19
N LEU A 220 0.22 -13.98 -22.99
CA LEU A 220 0.74 -14.49 -21.72
C LEU A 220 0.46 -15.99 -21.54
N SER A 221 -0.72 -16.46 -21.94
CA SER A 221 -1.12 -17.87 -21.90
C SER A 221 -0.28 -18.81 -22.78
N LYS A 222 0.49 -18.27 -23.73
CA LYS A 222 1.41 -19.04 -24.58
C LYS A 222 2.88 -18.91 -24.16
N CYS A 223 3.14 -18.16 -23.09
CA CYS A 223 4.48 -17.83 -22.67
C CYS A 223 4.95 -18.78 -21.56
N VAL A 224 6.18 -19.27 -21.68
CA VAL A 224 6.80 -20.14 -20.70
C VAL A 224 8.11 -19.53 -20.24
N TYR A 225 8.34 -19.56 -18.93
CA TYR A 225 9.62 -19.22 -18.36
C TYR A 225 10.13 -20.36 -17.47
N ILE A 226 11.29 -20.90 -17.83
CA ILE A 226 11.96 -21.94 -17.05
C ILE A 226 13.28 -21.35 -16.57
N ARG A 227 13.56 -21.36 -15.27
CA ARG A 227 14.86 -20.88 -14.75
C ARG A 227 15.98 -21.89 -14.96
N ASP A 228 15.63 -23.18 -14.96
CA ASP A 228 16.57 -24.27 -15.03
C ASP A 228 17.21 -24.40 -16.44
N PRO A 229 18.55 -24.24 -16.57
CA PRO A 229 19.22 -24.31 -17.85
C PRO A 229 19.27 -25.73 -18.42
N PHE A 230 19.24 -26.77 -17.59
CA PHE A 230 19.21 -28.16 -18.03
C PHE A 230 17.87 -28.50 -18.68
N ILE A 231 16.76 -28.06 -18.08
CA ILE A 231 15.43 -28.22 -18.67
C ILE A 231 15.33 -27.42 -19.98
N ARG A 232 15.82 -26.17 -20.02
CA ARG A 232 15.85 -25.38 -21.26
C ARG A 232 16.66 -26.04 -22.39
N LYS A 233 17.74 -26.75 -22.05
CA LYS A 233 18.54 -27.49 -23.04
C LYS A 233 17.78 -28.69 -23.61
N ARG A 234 16.96 -29.36 -22.79
CA ARG A 234 16.16 -30.53 -23.21
C ARG A 234 14.88 -30.13 -23.94
N LEU A 235 14.24 -29.04 -23.53
CA LEU A 235 13.03 -28.49 -24.13
C LEU A 235 13.40 -27.25 -24.94
N SER A 236 13.94 -27.45 -26.14
CA SER A 236 14.35 -26.34 -27.00
C SER A 236 13.15 -25.46 -27.41
N PRO A 237 13.36 -24.19 -27.81
CA PRO A 237 12.27 -23.33 -28.29
C PRO A 237 11.47 -23.97 -29.44
N ILE A 238 12.14 -24.72 -30.31
CA ILE A 238 11.52 -25.43 -31.44
C ILE A 238 10.60 -26.55 -30.94
N LEU A 239 11.08 -27.37 -30.00
CA LEU A 239 10.27 -28.44 -29.41
C LEU A 239 9.05 -27.87 -28.67
N LEU A 240 9.24 -26.75 -27.97
CA LEU A 240 8.18 -26.07 -27.25
C LEU A 240 7.09 -25.54 -28.20
N GLU A 241 7.49 -24.93 -29.32
CA GLU A 241 6.57 -24.44 -30.33
C GLU A 241 5.86 -25.58 -31.07
N GLN A 242 6.61 -26.59 -31.53
CA GLN A 242 6.07 -27.68 -32.34
C GLN A 242 5.14 -28.60 -31.58
N HIS A 243 5.47 -28.94 -30.32
CA HIS A 243 4.70 -29.92 -29.55
C HIS A 243 3.67 -29.29 -28.62
N PHE A 244 3.89 -28.05 -28.17
CA PHE A 244 3.02 -27.40 -27.19
C PHE A 244 2.40 -26.08 -27.68
N ASN A 245 2.84 -25.54 -28.83
CA ASN A 245 2.45 -24.21 -29.31
C ASN A 245 2.70 -23.12 -28.24
N LEU A 246 3.79 -23.29 -27.49
CA LEU A 246 4.25 -22.40 -26.44
C LEU A 246 5.60 -21.79 -26.83
N TYR A 247 5.94 -20.66 -26.23
CA TYR A 247 7.13 -19.89 -26.57
C TYR A 247 7.86 -19.44 -25.31
N TYR A 248 9.19 -19.42 -25.35
CA TYR A 248 9.98 -18.91 -24.23
C TYR A 248 9.90 -17.39 -24.15
N SER A 249 9.52 -16.85 -22.99
CA SER A 249 9.60 -15.41 -22.73
C SER A 249 11.05 -14.93 -22.71
N MET A 250 11.28 -13.69 -23.15
CA MET A 250 12.60 -13.07 -23.03
C MET A 250 13.00 -12.85 -21.57
N ASP A 251 14.23 -13.24 -21.20
CA ASP A 251 14.73 -13.17 -19.83
C ASP A 251 14.70 -11.74 -19.24
N GLN A 252 14.79 -10.72 -20.10
CA GLN A 252 14.73 -9.31 -19.69
C GLN A 252 13.39 -8.91 -19.06
N VAL A 253 12.29 -9.55 -19.51
CA VAL A 253 10.95 -9.32 -18.97
C VAL A 253 10.82 -9.99 -17.61
N VAL A 254 11.25 -11.25 -17.49
CA VAL A 254 10.91 -12.10 -16.35
C VAL A 254 11.75 -11.78 -15.11
N THR A 255 12.94 -11.22 -15.30
CA THR A 255 13.84 -10.83 -14.21
C THR A 255 13.19 -9.78 -13.29
N GLY A 256 12.69 -10.19 -12.13
CA GLY A 256 12.11 -9.28 -11.15
C GLY A 256 10.62 -8.98 -11.34
N VAL A 257 9.91 -9.76 -12.16
CA VAL A 257 8.44 -9.82 -12.14
C VAL A 257 8.00 -10.85 -11.09
N LYS A 258 6.99 -10.50 -10.30
CA LYS A 258 6.49 -11.32 -9.19
C LYS A 258 5.51 -12.35 -9.75
N GLY A 259 5.78 -13.66 -9.60
CA GLY A 259 4.79 -14.77 -9.62
C GLY A 259 3.72 -14.88 -10.72
N ILE A 260 3.73 -14.01 -11.74
CA ILE A 260 2.72 -13.90 -12.81
C ILE A 260 3.13 -14.71 -14.06
N LEU A 261 4.38 -15.20 -14.08
CA LEU A 261 5.01 -15.93 -15.19
C LEU A 261 5.52 -17.30 -14.76
#